data_AF-A0A178LU30-F1
#
_entry.id   AF-A0A178LU30-F1
#
_cell.length_a   1.000
_cell.length_b   1.000
_cell.length_c   1.000
_cell.angle_alpha   90.00
_cell.angle_beta   90.00
_cell.angle_gamma   90.00
#
_symmetry.space_group_name_H-M   'P 1'
#
loop_
_entity.id
_entity.type
_entity.pdbx_description
1 polymer ?
#
loop_
_entity_poly.entity_id
_entity_poly.type
_entity_poly.pdbx_seq_one_letter_code
_entity_poly.pdbx_strand_id
1 'polypeptide(L)' 'MGEGEPTEKLSAKRQFVLVLRVTVEDNGSISGELVDPLTEQRRRFVGLDRLVDAVRAWVDGALGSSARNTGR' A
#
# COMPACT_ATOMS: atom_id res chain seq x y z
N MET A 1 8.08 -10.63 -42.45
CA MET A 1 7.69 -11.85 -41.71
C MET A 1 8.88 -12.17 -40.81
N GLY A 2 8.91 -11.96 -39.50
CA GLY A 2 7.85 -11.82 -38.51
C GLY A 2 8.15 -12.78 -37.37
N GLU A 3 9.27 -12.59 -36.68
CA GLU A 3 9.48 -13.22 -35.37
C GLU A 3 9.58 -12.07 -34.37
N GLY A 4 8.42 -11.76 -33.79
CA GLY A 4 8.28 -10.78 -32.74
C GLY A 4 9.10 -11.20 -31.53
N GLU A 5 9.70 -10.21 -30.88
CA GLU A 5 10.18 -10.33 -29.51
C GLU A 5 9.14 -11.06 -28.65
N PRO A 6 9.55 -11.94 -27.72
CA PRO A 6 8.65 -12.45 -26.70
C PRO A 6 8.34 -11.32 -25.70
N THR A 7 7.53 -10.35 -26.13
CA THR A 7 6.91 -9.31 -25.29
C THR A 7 5.72 -9.86 -24.51
N GLU A 8 5.68 -11.17 -24.26
CA GLU A 8 4.57 -11.84 -23.61
C GLU A 8 5.00 -12.49 -22.30
N LYS A 9 4.35 -12.03 -21.23
CA LYS A 9 4.20 -12.64 -19.89
C LYS A 9 5.03 -12.09 -18.73
N LEU A 10 5.43 -10.82 -18.76
CA LEU A 10 5.42 -10.05 -17.51
C LEU A 10 3.96 -9.67 -17.21
N SER A 11 3.18 -10.68 -16.79
CA SER A 11 1.86 -10.47 -16.17
C SER A 11 2.02 -9.39 -15.11
N ALA A 12 1.29 -8.30 -15.27
CA ALA A 12 1.39 -7.05 -14.54
C ALA A 12 1.21 -7.24 -13.02
N LYS A 13 2.25 -7.72 -12.32
CA LYS A 13 2.28 -7.75 -10.87
C LYS A 13 2.55 -6.33 -10.40
N ARG A 14 1.49 -5.61 -10.02
CA ARG A 14 1.65 -4.33 -9.32
C ARG A 14 2.27 -4.62 -7.96
N GLN A 15 3.49 -4.13 -7.78
CA GLN A 15 4.19 -4.19 -6.51
C GLN A 15 3.92 -2.90 -5.75
N PHE A 16 3.60 -3.01 -4.47
CA PHE A 16 3.39 -1.88 -3.59
C PHE A 16 4.33 -2.01 -2.39
N VAL A 17 4.84 -0.89 -1.91
CA VAL A 17 5.66 -0.83 -0.71
C VAL A 17 4.92 0.00 0.32
N LEU A 18 4.82 -0.52 1.54
CA LEU A 18 4.23 0.16 2.68
C LEU A 18 5.19 0.05 3.84
N VAL A 19 5.53 1.20 4.45
CA VAL A 19 6.38 1.24 5.63
C VAL A 19 5.49 1.46 6.84
N LEU A 20 5.51 0.50 7.77
CA LEU A 20 4.81 0.60 9.05
C LEU A 20 5.83 0.89 10.15
N ARG A 21 5.67 2.04 10.81
CA ARG A 21 6.40 2.39 12.04
C ARG A 21 5.46 2.17 13.23
N VAL A 22 5.87 1.33 14.18
CA VAL A 22 5.11 1.04 15.39
C VAL A 22 5.96 1.37 16.61
N THR A 23 5.36 2.06 17.56
CA THR A 23 5.87 2.25 18.91
C THR A 23 4.95 1.50 19.86
N VAL A 24 5.53 0.64 20.69
CA VAL A 24 4.83 -0.06 21.77
C VAL A 24 5.41 0.45 23.08
N GLU A 25 4.57 1.04 23.92
CA GLU A 25 4.94 1.53 25.24
C GLU A 25 4.81 0.41 26.29
N ASP A 26 5.50 0.57 27.43
CA ASP A 26 5.52 -0.40 28.52
C ASP A 26 4.12 -0.66 29.15
N ASN A 27 3.21 0.30 28.99
CA ASN A 27 1.80 0.18 29.41
C ASN A 27 0.92 -0.59 28.40
N GLY A 28 1.50 -1.11 27.31
CA GLY A 28 0.79 -1.80 26.23
C GLY A 28 0.13 -0.87 25.20
N SER A 29 0.30 0.44 25.31
CA SER A 29 -0.19 1.39 24.32
C SER A 29 0.58 1.25 23.02
N ILE A 30 -0.16 1.22 21.92
CA ILE A 30 0.40 1.12 20.57
C ILE A 30 0.12 2.42 19.85
N SER A 31 1.15 3.00 19.24
CA SER A 31 1.01 4.13 18.33
C SER A 31 1.93 3.95 17.13
N GLY A 32 1.74 4.75 16.09
CA GLY A 32 2.62 4.66 14.95
C GLY A 32 2.17 5.44 13.73
N GLU A 33 2.81 5.11 12.62
CA GLU A 33 2.61 5.75 11.33
C GLU A 33 2.73 4.75 10.18
N LEU A 34 1.76 4.80 9.27
CA LEU A 34 1.82 4.18 7.96
C LEU A 34 2.33 5.19 6.96
N VAL A 35 3.39 4.83 6.24
CA VAL A 35 4.02 5.65 5.22
C VAL A 35 4.01 4.91 3.90
N ASP A 36 3.39 5.51 2.90
CA ASP A 36 3.53 5.14 1.51
C ASP A 36 4.72 5.92 0.93
N PRO A 37 5.86 5.26 0.64
CA PRO A 37 7.04 5.95 0.14
C PRO A 37 6.89 6.42 -1.31
N LEU A 38 5.92 5.91 -2.08
CA LEU A 38 5.73 6.27 -3.48
C LEU A 38 4.88 7.53 -3.62
N THR A 39 3.86 7.67 -2.76
CA THR A 39 2.95 8.82 -2.77
C THR A 39 3.26 9.84 -1.67
N GLU A 40 4.26 9.56 -0.83
CA GLU A 40 4.62 10.30 0.38
C GLU A 40 3.45 10.44 1.38
N GLN A 41 2.37 9.68 1.21
CA GLN A 41 1.24 9.71 2.12
C GLN A 41 1.62 9.14 3.48
N ARG A 42 1.23 9.86 4.53
CA ARG A 42 1.48 9.48 5.91
C ARG A 42 0.18 9.46 6.69
N ARG A 43 -0.03 8.40 7.46
CA ARG A 43 -1.20 8.26 8.32
C ARG A 43 -0.78 7.75 9.69
N ARG A 44 -1.02 8.57 10.71
CA ARG A 44 -0.78 8.21 12.11
C ARG A 44 -1.93 7.38 12.66
N PHE A 45 -1.63 6.49 13.59
CA PHE A 45 -2.63 5.72 14.33
C PHE A 45 -2.25 5.64 15.81
N VAL A 46 -3.28 5.48 16.65
CA VAL A 46 -3.16 5.22 18.09
C VAL A 46 -4.15 4.10 18.41
N GLY A 47 -3.66 3.04 19.04
CA GLY A 47 -4.39 1.80 19.30
C GLY A 47 -4.35 0.80 18.14
N LEU A 48 -4.49 -0.47 18.49
CA LEU A 48 -4.43 -1.60 17.55
C LEU A 48 -5.56 -1.54 16.50
N ASP A 49 -6.78 -1.19 16.92
CA ASP A 49 -7.93 -1.12 16.01
C ASP A 49 -7.69 -0.10 14.89
N ARG A 50 -7.07 1.04 15.24
CA ARG A 50 -6.76 2.11 14.28
C ARG A 50 -5.64 1.72 13.31
N LEU A 51 -4.71 0.84 13.72
CA LEU A 51 -3.71 0.29 12.82
C LEU A 51 -4.38 -0.56 11.72
N VAL A 52 -5.25 -1.48 12.12
CA VAL A 52 -5.94 -2.37 11.17
C VAL A 52 -6.78 -1.57 10.18
N ASP A 53 -7.54 -0.58 10.66
CA ASP A 53 -8.33 0.31 9.82
C ASP A 53 -7.45 1.09 8.84
N ALA A 54 -6.31 1.61 9.30
CA ALA A 54 -5.41 2.39 8.48
C ALA A 54 -4.75 1.54 7.38
N VAL A 55 -4.36 0.30 7.66
CA VAL A 55 -3.83 -0.65 6.66
C VAL A 55 -4.91 -1.00 5.63
N ARG A 56 -6.12 -1.35 6.08
CA ARG A 56 -7.24 -1.67 5.17
C ARG A 56 -7.54 -0.53 4.22
N ALA A 57 -7.69 0.68 4.76
CA ALA A 57 -7.96 1.86 3.95
C ALA A 57 -6.82 2.19 2.96
N TRP A 58 -5.56 1.89 3.29
CA TRP A 58 -4.46 2.04 2.35
C TRP A 58 -4.54 0.99 1.23
N VAL A 59 -4.79 -0.28 1.56
CA VAL A 59 -4.96 -1.35 0.56
C VAL A 59 -6.11 -1.03 -0.39
N ASP A 60 -7.26 -0.63 0.15
CA ASP A 60 -8.43 -0.22 -0.63
C ASP A 60 -8.10 0.99 -1.54
N GLY A 61 -7.30 1.93 -1.07
CA GLY A 61 -6.82 3.06 -1.86
C GLY A 61 -5.88 2.66 -3.00
N ALA A 62 -4.92 1.77 -2.73
CA ALA A 62 -3.96 1.26 -3.70
C ALA A 62 -4.63 0.43 -4.81
N LEU A 63 -5.60 -0.41 -4.42
CA LEU A 63 -6.38 -1.24 -5.34
C LEU A 63 -7.50 -0.45 -6.03
N GLY A 64 -8.13 0.51 -5.35
CA GLY A 64 -9.21 1.33 -5.90
C GLY A 64 -8.73 2.39 -6.89
N SER A 65 -7.56 3.01 -6.64
CA SER A 65 -6.91 3.92 -7.60
C SER A 65 -6.52 3.21 -8.89
N SER A 66 -6.27 1.89 -8.80
CA SER A 66 -5.93 1.04 -9.94
C SER A 66 -7.10 0.86 -10.93
N ALA A 67 -8.36 0.91 -10.47
CA ALA A 67 -9.55 0.76 -11.32
C ALA A 67 -9.89 2.02 -12.13
N ARG A 68 -9.49 3.21 -11.65
CA ARG A 68 -9.78 4.49 -12.34
C ARG A 68 -8.79 4.83 -13.46
N ASN A 69 -7.60 4.23 -13.48
CA ASN A 69 -6.55 4.58 -14.44
C ASN A 69 -6.51 3.68 -15.69
N THR A 70 -7.44 2.74 -15.83
CA THR A 70 -7.63 1.88 -17.03
C THR A 70 -8.77 2.35 -17.95
N GLY A 71 -9.26 3.58 -17.76
CA GLY A 71 -10.26 4.19 -18.62
C GLY A 71 -9.79 5.54 -19.15
N ARG A 72 -8.86 5.52 -20.12
CA ARG A 72 -8.68 6.62 -21.08
C ARG A 72 -8.01 6.11 -22.34
#